data_AF-A0A7W0LUX8-F1
#
_entry.id   AF-A0A7W0LUX8-F1
#
_cell.length_a   1.000
_cell.length_b   1.000
_cell.length_c   1.000
_cell.angle_alpha   90.00
_cell.angle_beta   90.00
_cell.angle_gamma   90.00
#
_symmetry.space_group_name_H-M   'P 1'
#
loop_
_entity.id
_entity.type
_entity.pdbx_description
1 polymer ?
#
loop_
_entity_poly.entity_id
_entity_poly.type
_entity_poly.pdbx_seq_one_letter_code
_entity_poly.pdbx_strand_id
1 'polypeptide(L)' 'MSLPTQVAVLIAVQAAVTGIALAAGAANLGTALGIGQVAFTLVLMVLLLRR' A
#
# COMPACT_ATOMS: atom_id res chain seq x y z
N MET A 1 -3.52 -17.87 3.22
CA MET A 1 -3.69 -16.73 4.17
C MET A 1 -5.17 -16.48 4.38
N SER A 2 -5.62 -16.26 5.62
CA SER A 2 -7.01 -15.86 5.90
C SER A 2 -7.29 -14.43 5.39
N LEU A 3 -8.57 -14.10 5.19
CA LEU A 3 -8.98 -12.75 4.78
C LEU A 3 -8.46 -11.65 5.73
N PRO A 4 -8.53 -11.79 7.07
CA PRO A 4 -7.98 -10.80 7.99
C PRO A 4 -6.49 -10.55 7.77
N THR A 5 -5.70 -11.59 7.52
CA THR A 5 -4.26 -11.43 7.28
C THR A 5 -4.00 -10.71 5.95
N GLN A 6 -4.77 -10.99 4.89
CA GLN A 6 -4.63 -10.28 3.62
C GLN A 6 -4.92 -8.77 3.80
N VAL A 7 -6.00 -8.44 4.52
CA VAL A 7 -6.35 -7.04 4.82
C VAL A 7 -5.24 -6.35 5.63
N ALA A 8 -4.70 -7.01 6.66
CA ALA A 8 -3.62 -6.45 7.46
C ALA A 8 -2.37 -6.15 6.62
N VAL A 9 -1.97 -7.07 5.72
CA VAL A 9 -0.84 -6.86 4.81
C VAL A 9 -1.08 -5.67 3.88
N LEU A 10 -2.27 -5.56 3.31
CA LEU A 10 -2.62 -4.46 2.41
C LEU A 10 -2.57 -3.10 3.11
N ILE A 11 -3.14 -3.00 4.31
CA ILE A 11 -3.10 -1.77 5.12
C ILE A 11 -1.65 -1.41 5.48
N ALA A 12 -0.85 -2.40 5.91
CA ALA A 12 0.54 -2.19 6.29
C ALA A 12 1.37 -1.65 5.12
N VAL A 13 1.22 -2.21 3.92
CA VAL A 13 1.97 -1.75 2.73
C VAL A 13 1.52 -0.35 2.31
N GLN A 14 0.21 -0.09 2.25
CA GLN A 14 -0.31 1.24 1.95
C GLN A 14 0.28 2.29 2.90
N ALA A 15 0.22 2.03 4.21
CA ALA A 15 0.70 2.95 5.23
C ALA A 15 2.22 3.16 5.13
N ALA A 16 2.98 2.08 4.96
CA ALA A 16 4.44 2.14 4.84
C ALA A 16 4.87 2.96 3.62
N VAL A 17 4.31 2.68 2.44
CA VAL A 17 4.68 3.38 1.21
C VAL A 17 4.22 4.84 1.25
N THR A 18 3.05 5.13 1.81
CA THR A 18 2.58 6.52 2.01
C THR A 18 3.55 7.27 2.92
N GLY A 19 3.95 6.69 4.04
CA GLY A 19 4.90 7.28 4.99
C GLY A 19 6.27 7.52 4.35
N ILE A 20 6.76 6.55 3.57
CA ILE A 20 8.02 6.70 2.81
C ILE A 20 7.89 7.82 1.78
N ALA A 21 6.78 7.90 1.03
CA ALA A 21 6.58 8.95 0.04
C ALA A 21 6.55 10.35 0.68
N LEU A 22 5.90 10.50 1.84
CA LEU A 22 5.95 11.74 2.63
C LEU A 22 7.39 12.07 3.05
N ALA A 23 8.12 11.10 3.63
CA ALA A 23 9.49 11.30 4.06
C ALA A 23 10.47 11.59 2.91
N ALA A 24 10.18 11.08 1.72
CA ALA A 24 10.95 11.30 0.50
C ALA A 24 10.63 12.63 -0.21
N GLY A 25 9.72 13.45 0.33
CA GLY A 25 9.43 14.80 -0.17
C GLY A 25 8.24 14.89 -1.14
N ALA A 26 7.24 14.02 -1.01
CA ALA A 26 5.98 14.17 -1.75
C ALA A 26 5.39 15.59 -1.55
N ALA A 27 4.95 16.21 -2.64
CA ALA A 27 4.50 17.61 -2.65
C ALA A 27 3.33 17.90 -1.69
N ASN A 28 2.48 16.89 -1.43
CA ASN A 28 1.42 16.95 -0.43
C ASN A 28 0.98 15.53 -0.02
N LEU A 29 0.10 15.45 0.98
CA LEU A 29 -0.47 14.20 1.47
C LEU A 29 -1.23 13.41 0.38
N GLY A 30 -1.91 14.10 -0.53
CA GLY A 30 -2.61 13.46 -1.65
C GLY A 30 -1.67 12.71 -2.58
N THR A 31 -0.52 13.29 -2.93
CA THR A 31 0.52 12.64 -3.73
C THR A 31 1.07 11.41 -3.02
N ALA A 32 1.37 11.51 -1.72
CA ALA A 32 1.88 10.39 -0.95
C ALA A 32 0.87 9.24 -0.83
N LEU A 33 -0.41 9.57 -0.57
CA LEU A 33 -1.49 8.60 -0.55
C LEU A 33 -1.64 7.92 -1.91
N GLY A 34 -1.55 8.67 -3.01
CA GLY A 34 -1.57 8.15 -4.37
C GLY A 34 -0.47 7.13 -4.63
N ILE A 35 0.77 7.42 -4.23
CA ILE A 35 1.89 6.46 -4.33
C ILE A 35 1.61 5.20 -3.50
N GLY A 36 1.09 5.37 -2.29
CA GLY A 36 0.68 4.24 -1.46
C GLY A 36 -0.44 3.39 -2.10
N GLN A 37 -1.41 4.01 -2.80
CA GLN A 37 -2.51 3.33 -3.48
C GLN A 37 -2.02 2.46 -4.64
N VAL A 38 -1.00 2.91 -5.37
CA VAL A 38 -0.33 2.09 -6.39
C VAL A 38 0.28 0.85 -5.74
N ALA A 39 1.01 1.02 -4.64
CA ALA A 39 1.60 -0.12 -3.92
C ALA A 39 0.55 -1.09 -3.35
N PHE A 40 -0.54 -0.57 -2.77
CA PHE A 40 -1.69 -1.38 -2.34
C PHE A 40 -2.22 -2.23 -3.49
N THR A 41 -2.42 -1.62 -4.67
CA THR A 41 -2.99 -2.29 -5.84
C THR A 41 -2.07 -3.40 -6.34
N LEU A 42 -0.75 -3.16 -6.39
CA LEU A 42 0.24 -4.17 -6.77
C LEU A 42 0.23 -5.35 -5.80
N VAL A 43 0.21 -5.09 -4.49
CA VAL A 43 0.16 -6.16 -3.49
C VAL A 43 -1.15 -6.92 -3.57
N LEU A 44 -2.27 -6.24 -3.79
CA LEU A 44 -3.56 -6.89 -4.01
C LEU A 44 -3.49 -7.83 -5.22
N MET A 45 -2.94 -7.38 -6.35
CA MET A 45 -2.76 -8.24 -7.53
C MET A 45 -1.91 -9.47 -7.21
N VAL A 46 -0.79 -9.31 -6.50
CA VAL A 46 0.06 -10.44 -6.09
C VAL A 46 -0.70 -11.41 -5.18
N LEU A 47 -1.47 -10.92 -4.21
CA LEU A 47 -2.27 -11.76 -3.33
C LEU A 47 -3.36 -12.51 -4.08
N LEU A 48 -3.99 -11.87 -5.08
CA LEU A 48 -5.00 -12.50 -5.94
C LEU A 48 -4.40 -13.57 -6.86
N LEU A 49 -3.22 -13.33 -7.43
CA LEU A 49 -2.51 -14.30 -8.27
C LEU A 49 -1.94 -15.49 -7.49
N ARG A 50 -1.71 -15.31 -6.18
CA ARG A 50 -1.25 -16.35 -5.25
C ARG A 50 -2.39 -17.05 -4.50
N ARG A 51 -3.65 -16.79 -4.88
CA ARG A 51 -4.79 -17.60 -4.44
C ARG A 51 -4.76 -18.97 -5.09
#